data_AF-A6GKB7-F1
#
_entry.id   AF-A6GKB7-F1
#
_cell.length_a   1.000
_cell.length_b   1.000
_cell.length_c   1.000
_cell.angle_alpha   90.00
_cell.angle_beta   90.00
_cell.angle_gamma   90.00
#
_symmetry.space_group_name_H-M   'P 1'
#
loop_
_entity.id
_entity.type
_entity.pdbx_description
1 polymer ?
#
loop_
_entity_poly.entity_id
_entity_poly.type
_entity_poly.pdbx_seq_one_letter_code
_entity_poly.pdbx_strand_id
1 'polypeptide(L)'
;MAADWDRLEPHTRSTDLDQGLQARIADPLWSLARQWQVGEFRGEDAASPISAQISAWINPINTFRNDAGEGEGKNKAAVEPFDAGAFAARPLEARVEAENFLAGPARVQLAGEAGLQLLRRLDAAGLASLRAKVRAAFPLELPDWCLHGLAAKEAQALRLLARRSVDARKLAPAISKGSFVAALELDPKADAATIAALDRPTKRWLTEYRARFCLPGESGDTWADERLEYSFSLGVAAGQGEVILGAREYVGGHLDWYSFTVDADPAASHGLKAGTGGTTKVQPTVLPVPLSFPGMPASRWWEFEEGKVYFGGIQAGPADLGRLIVAEFATLYSDDWFLLPLRLPASALVRVGWIDVVDSFGGSHRVRSTAVEDQQRIGEGQARAFAGFELSGDDSVARGRTPWLLLPRPLASSIEGEALERVAFVRDEAANLAWAVEERIETSTGKPQQRRLRTSLAVGEASEGADEPTAAGERDGRQTWRYSLESEVPPHWIPFIPERLPDSEQVRLRRARMQGWANLPDWAVGPLGEVLDPTRPLRLHEDELPRGGVSVSRHWQLARGSDGRLHLWIGRRKRPGRGERGSGLRFDTIERG
;
A
#
# COMPACT_ATOMS: atom_id res chain seq x y z
N MET A 1 -30.27 -18.24 -61.48
CA MET A 1 -29.08 -17.56 -62.04
C MET A 1 -27.89 -18.05 -61.24
N ALA A 2 -27.01 -18.84 -61.84
CA ALA A 2 -25.77 -19.26 -61.19
C ALA A 2 -24.88 -18.02 -61.06
N ALA A 3 -24.44 -17.72 -59.83
CA ALA A 3 -23.40 -16.73 -59.60
C ALA A 3 -22.07 -17.38 -60.00
N ASP A 4 -21.59 -17.08 -61.20
CA ASP A 4 -20.20 -17.37 -61.57
C ASP A 4 -19.31 -16.48 -60.69
N TRP A 5 -18.54 -17.12 -59.82
CA TRP A 5 -17.49 -16.47 -59.05
C TRP A 5 -16.23 -16.46 -59.92
N ASP A 6 -15.95 -15.33 -60.56
CA ASP A 6 -14.66 -15.13 -61.23
C ASP A 6 -13.56 -15.05 -60.17
N ARG A 7 -12.83 -16.17 -60.00
CA ARG A 7 -11.62 -16.21 -59.20
C ARG A 7 -10.47 -15.62 -60.01
N LEU A 8 -10.11 -14.39 -59.70
CA LEU A 8 -8.88 -13.76 -60.18
C LEU A 8 -7.67 -14.51 -59.62
N GLU A 9 -7.05 -15.37 -60.45
CA GLU A 9 -5.75 -15.97 -60.12
C GLU A 9 -4.61 -15.07 -60.61
N PRO A 10 -3.76 -14.54 -59.72
CA PRO A 10 -2.61 -13.76 -60.14
C PRO A 10 -1.62 -14.68 -60.88
N HIS A 11 -1.57 -14.56 -62.21
CA HIS A 11 -0.49 -15.14 -63.02
C HIS A 11 0.76 -14.26 -62.88
N THR A 12 1.52 -14.45 -61.80
CA THR A 12 2.78 -13.77 -61.59
C THR A 12 3.87 -14.39 -62.47
N ARG A 13 4.41 -13.61 -63.42
CA ARG A 13 5.56 -13.99 -64.26
C ARG A 13 6.89 -13.99 -63.48
N SER A 14 6.87 -13.48 -62.26
CA SER A 14 8.01 -13.37 -61.35
C SER A 14 7.54 -13.69 -59.93
N THR A 15 8.32 -14.45 -59.17
CA THR A 15 8.11 -14.66 -57.73
C THR A 15 8.60 -13.48 -56.89
N ASP A 16 9.23 -12.49 -57.52
CA ASP A 16 9.69 -11.27 -56.87
C ASP A 16 8.49 -10.35 -56.55
N LEU A 17 8.19 -10.24 -55.26
CA LEU A 17 7.15 -9.36 -54.72
C LEU A 17 7.70 -7.99 -54.32
N ASP A 18 9.03 -7.79 -54.31
CA ASP A 18 9.66 -6.58 -53.78
C ASP A 18 9.20 -5.34 -54.55
N GLN A 19 9.10 -5.44 -55.88
CA GLN A 19 8.65 -4.33 -56.70
C GLN A 19 7.18 -3.96 -56.46
N GLY A 20 6.33 -4.92 -56.10
CA GLY A 20 4.91 -4.68 -55.79
C GLY A 20 4.67 -4.16 -54.38
N LEU A 21 5.56 -4.51 -53.45
CA LEU A 21 5.54 -4.07 -52.04
C LEU A 21 6.17 -2.67 -51.85
N GLN A 22 7.01 -2.21 -52.79
CA GLN A 22 7.62 -0.89 -52.72
C GLN A 22 6.60 0.24 -52.96
N ALA A 23 6.47 1.14 -52.00
CA ALA A 23 5.76 2.42 -52.15
C ALA A 23 6.61 3.44 -52.95
N ARG A 24 6.86 3.16 -54.24
CA ARG A 24 7.67 4.03 -55.10
C ARG A 24 6.98 5.37 -55.31
N ILE A 25 7.75 6.45 -55.20
CA ILE A 25 7.31 7.82 -55.50
C ILE A 25 7.84 8.20 -56.89
N ALA A 26 6.97 8.77 -57.73
CA ALA A 26 7.34 9.34 -59.01
C ALA A 26 6.78 10.78 -59.09
N ASP A 27 5.84 11.04 -59.99
CA ASP A 27 5.14 12.32 -60.08
C ASP A 27 3.81 12.33 -59.29
N PRO A 28 3.16 13.49 -59.10
CA PRO A 28 1.88 13.56 -58.38
C PRO A 28 0.75 12.73 -58.99
N LEU A 29 0.71 12.54 -60.32
CA LEU A 29 -0.30 11.71 -60.97
C LEU A 29 -0.08 10.23 -60.67
N TRP A 30 1.17 9.78 -60.59
CA TRP A 30 1.52 8.45 -60.10
C TRP A 30 1.01 8.22 -58.68
N SER A 31 1.21 9.18 -57.77
CA SER A 31 0.71 9.07 -56.40
C SER A 31 -0.81 8.95 -56.38
N LEU A 32 -1.55 9.80 -57.11
CA LEU A 32 -3.01 9.70 -57.22
C LEU A 32 -3.46 8.37 -57.84
N ALA A 33 -2.77 7.88 -58.86
CA ALA A 33 -3.07 6.60 -59.51
C ALA A 33 -2.84 5.42 -58.56
N ARG A 34 -1.82 5.49 -57.70
CA ARG A 34 -1.58 4.49 -56.66
C ARG A 34 -2.65 4.51 -55.57
N GLN A 35 -3.06 5.69 -55.10
CA GLN A 35 -4.20 5.86 -54.19
C GLN A 35 -5.48 5.24 -54.78
N TRP A 36 -5.75 5.51 -56.06
CA TRP A 36 -6.86 4.90 -56.78
C TRP A 36 -6.75 3.37 -56.87
N GLN A 37 -5.55 2.84 -57.13
CA GLN A 37 -5.29 1.39 -57.23
C GLN A 37 -5.55 0.66 -55.91
N VAL A 38 -5.14 1.23 -54.78
CA VAL A 38 -5.36 0.64 -53.45
C VAL A 38 -6.76 0.91 -52.89
N GLY A 39 -7.58 1.67 -53.64
CA GLY A 39 -8.97 1.93 -53.27
C GLY A 39 -9.18 3.11 -52.33
N GLU A 40 -8.18 3.98 -52.10
CA GLU A 40 -8.33 5.14 -51.20
C GLU A 40 -9.42 6.13 -51.65
N PHE A 41 -9.75 6.16 -52.96
CA PHE A 41 -10.88 6.96 -53.48
C PHE A 41 -12.20 6.21 -53.56
N ARG A 42 -12.25 4.95 -53.11
CA ARG A 42 -13.51 4.23 -52.94
C ARG A 42 -14.09 4.66 -51.60
N GLY A 43 -15.11 5.51 -51.65
CA GLY A 43 -15.91 5.77 -50.47
C GLY A 43 -16.65 4.49 -50.07
N GLU A 44 -16.54 4.12 -48.80
CA GLU A 44 -17.39 3.10 -48.20
C GLU A 44 -18.59 3.79 -47.54
N ASP A 45 -19.77 3.16 -47.61
CA ASP A 45 -20.97 3.62 -46.90
C ASP A 45 -20.87 3.20 -45.41
N ALA A 46 -19.81 3.68 -44.75
CA ALA A 46 -19.46 3.35 -43.39
C ALA A 46 -19.87 4.50 -42.46
N ALA A 47 -20.82 4.23 -41.58
CA ALA A 47 -21.30 5.20 -40.61
C ALA A 47 -20.24 5.46 -39.53
N SER A 48 -19.98 6.73 -39.22
CA SER A 48 -19.07 7.12 -38.13
C SER A 48 -19.86 7.63 -36.92
N PRO A 49 -19.44 7.34 -35.69
CA PRO A 49 -20.12 7.81 -34.50
C PRO A 49 -19.89 9.32 -34.31
N ILE A 50 -20.96 10.12 -34.28
CA ILE A 50 -20.88 11.59 -34.14
C ILE A 50 -21.25 12.08 -32.74
N SER A 51 -21.99 11.27 -31.97
CA SER A 51 -22.40 11.57 -30.61
C SER A 51 -22.70 10.27 -29.87
N ALA A 52 -22.38 10.22 -28.58
CA ALA A 52 -22.70 9.06 -27.75
C ALA A 52 -23.22 9.50 -26.39
N GLN A 53 -24.32 8.90 -25.93
CA GLN A 53 -24.81 9.05 -24.57
C GLN A 53 -24.45 7.81 -23.76
N ILE A 54 -23.67 8.00 -22.69
CA ILE A 54 -23.21 6.91 -21.84
C ILE A 54 -24.14 6.79 -20.63
N SER A 55 -24.74 5.63 -20.39
CA SER A 55 -25.53 5.40 -19.16
C SER A 55 -24.68 4.67 -18.12
N ALA A 56 -24.38 5.35 -17.00
CA ALA A 56 -23.58 4.77 -15.91
C ALA A 56 -24.20 4.99 -14.52
N TRP A 57 -23.91 4.08 -13.60
CA TRP A 57 -24.29 4.14 -12.18
C TRP A 57 -23.03 4.22 -11.33
N ILE A 58 -22.97 5.24 -10.49
CA ILE A 58 -21.84 5.54 -9.62
C ILE A 58 -22.28 5.24 -8.19
N ASN A 59 -21.57 4.34 -7.51
CA ASN A 59 -21.84 3.95 -6.14
C ASN A 59 -20.62 4.32 -5.28
N PRO A 60 -20.69 5.36 -4.42
CA PRO A 60 -19.57 5.72 -3.57
C PRO A 60 -19.26 4.62 -2.56
N ILE A 61 -17.97 4.46 -2.23
CA ILE A 61 -17.55 3.57 -1.14
C ILE A 61 -18.05 4.15 0.18
N ASN A 62 -18.81 3.36 0.95
CA ASN A 62 -19.51 3.85 2.14
C ASN A 62 -18.75 3.53 3.43
N THR A 63 -18.22 2.31 3.52
CA THR A 63 -17.62 1.80 4.76
C THR A 63 -16.28 1.15 4.53
N PHE A 64 -15.50 1.11 5.60
CA PHE A 64 -14.20 0.48 5.71
C PHE A 64 -14.22 -0.44 6.92
N ARG A 65 -13.59 -1.61 6.81
CA ARG A 65 -13.40 -2.53 7.93
C ARG A 65 -12.01 -3.14 7.87
N ASN A 66 -11.37 -3.21 9.02
CA ASN A 66 -10.16 -3.98 9.24
C ASN A 66 -10.48 -5.48 9.30
N ASP A 67 -9.78 -6.27 8.49
CA ASP A 67 -9.90 -7.74 8.49
C ASP A 67 -8.61 -8.42 8.97
N ALA A 68 -7.64 -7.66 9.47
CA ALA A 68 -6.43 -8.16 10.09
C ALA A 68 -6.76 -8.82 11.43
N GLY A 69 -6.83 -10.15 11.41
CA GLY A 69 -7.20 -10.95 12.56
C GLY A 69 -8.60 -11.57 12.49
N GLU A 70 -9.27 -11.54 11.33
CA GLU A 70 -10.36 -12.49 11.06
C GLU A 70 -9.76 -13.92 10.98
N GLY A 71 -9.68 -14.58 12.15
CA GLY A 71 -9.16 -15.93 12.36
C GLY A 71 -9.43 -16.39 13.80
N GLU A 72 -9.82 -17.66 13.97
CA GLU A 72 -10.20 -18.38 15.21
C GLU A 72 -10.54 -17.52 16.45
N GLY A 73 -11.84 -17.28 16.66
CA GLY A 73 -12.38 -16.82 17.94
C GLY A 73 -12.32 -15.31 18.23
N LYS A 74 -11.87 -14.47 17.29
CA LYS A 74 -11.92 -13.01 17.43
C LYS A 74 -13.22 -12.42 16.87
N ASN A 75 -13.76 -11.43 17.57
CA ASN A 75 -14.90 -10.64 17.08
C ASN A 75 -14.46 -9.81 15.86
N LYS A 76 -15.35 -9.68 14.86
CA LYS A 76 -15.14 -8.79 13.72
C LYS A 76 -14.85 -7.36 14.19
N ALA A 77 -13.91 -6.69 13.53
CA ALA A 77 -13.60 -5.30 13.82
C ALA A 77 -14.82 -4.39 13.58
N ALA A 78 -14.82 -3.22 14.22
CA ALA A 78 -15.85 -2.22 14.00
C ALA A 78 -15.86 -1.76 12.54
N VAL A 79 -17.05 -1.70 11.94
CA VAL A 79 -17.26 -1.07 10.64
C VAL A 79 -17.29 0.44 10.83
N GLU A 80 -16.50 1.15 10.05
CA GLU A 80 -16.41 2.61 10.12
C GLU A 80 -16.74 3.27 8.77
N PRO A 81 -17.20 4.54 8.77
CA PRO A 81 -17.38 5.28 7.53
C PRO A 81 -16.06 5.41 6.74
N PHE A 82 -16.15 5.25 5.43
CA PHE A 82 -14.99 5.32 4.53
C PHE A 82 -14.43 6.75 4.45
N ASP A 83 -15.26 7.74 4.13
CA ASP A 83 -14.86 9.13 3.83
C ASP A 83 -15.58 10.14 4.75
N ALA A 84 -15.33 10.07 6.06
CA ALA A 84 -15.94 10.97 7.04
C ALA A 84 -14.95 11.43 8.14
N GLY A 85 -15.22 12.62 8.71
CA GLY A 85 -14.46 13.14 9.85
C GLY A 85 -12.96 13.25 9.55
N ALA A 86 -12.13 12.55 10.34
CA ALA A 86 -10.68 12.53 10.18
C ALA A 86 -10.18 11.75 8.94
N PHE A 87 -11.06 10.99 8.29
CA PHE A 87 -10.76 10.20 7.10
C PHE A 87 -11.16 10.91 5.80
N ALA A 88 -11.88 12.02 5.91
CA ALA A 88 -12.31 12.81 4.76
C ALA A 88 -11.12 13.18 3.88
N ALA A 89 -11.23 12.91 2.58
CA ALA A 89 -10.20 13.14 1.56
C ALA A 89 -8.87 12.39 1.77
N ARG A 90 -8.78 11.49 2.77
CA ARG A 90 -7.56 10.72 3.03
C ARG A 90 -7.29 9.76 1.86
N PRO A 91 -6.04 9.68 1.37
CA PRO A 91 -5.65 8.64 0.42
C PRO A 91 -5.91 7.24 0.99
N LEU A 92 -6.26 6.29 0.12
CA LEU A 92 -6.62 4.94 0.52
C LEU A 92 -5.46 4.22 1.23
N GLU A 93 -4.24 4.37 0.73
CA GLU A 93 -3.03 3.81 1.33
C GLU A 93 -2.81 4.37 2.75
N ALA A 94 -2.98 5.68 2.95
CA ALA A 94 -2.87 6.29 4.28
C ALA A 94 -4.03 5.90 5.22
N ARG A 95 -5.16 5.42 4.69
CA ARG A 95 -6.28 4.88 5.48
C ARG A 95 -5.99 3.46 5.95
N VAL A 96 -5.35 2.66 5.09
CA VAL A 96 -5.04 1.25 5.33
C VAL A 96 -3.76 1.10 6.16
N GLU A 97 -2.67 1.72 5.69
CA GLU A 97 -1.32 1.45 6.20
C GLU A 97 -1.00 2.11 7.53
N ALA A 98 -1.74 3.16 7.91
CA ALA A 98 -1.45 3.98 9.07
C ALA A 98 -1.48 3.16 10.37
N GLU A 99 -0.35 3.07 11.06
CA GLU A 99 -0.21 2.40 12.35
C GLU A 99 -0.42 3.34 13.55
N ASN A 100 -0.68 2.77 14.74
CA ASN A 100 -0.76 3.54 15.99
C ASN A 100 0.62 3.69 16.66
N PHE A 101 1.46 4.56 16.13
CA PHE A 101 2.79 4.83 16.69
C PHE A 101 2.79 5.75 17.93
N LEU A 102 1.64 6.32 18.33
CA LEU A 102 1.56 7.18 19.52
C LEU A 102 1.78 6.42 20.84
N ALA A 103 1.65 5.09 20.82
CA ALA A 103 2.03 4.20 21.90
C ALA A 103 3.46 3.62 21.74
N GLY A 104 4.11 3.84 20.59
CA GLY A 104 5.39 3.24 20.23
C GLY A 104 6.62 3.87 20.90
N PRO A 105 7.83 3.56 20.42
CA PRO A 105 9.08 3.92 21.10
C PRO A 105 9.26 5.44 21.22
N ALA A 106 8.92 6.18 20.16
CA ALA A 106 9.07 7.63 20.08
C ALA A 106 7.98 8.46 20.79
N ARG A 107 7.05 7.81 21.52
CA ARG A 107 5.89 8.48 22.12
C ARG A 107 6.23 9.69 23.00
N VAL A 108 7.33 9.60 23.76
CA VAL A 108 7.78 10.70 24.64
C VAL A 108 8.33 11.86 23.82
N GLN A 109 9.14 11.58 22.79
CA GLN A 109 9.66 12.58 21.86
C GLN A 109 8.52 13.33 21.16
N LEU A 110 7.57 12.59 20.57
CA LEU A 110 6.43 13.17 19.85
C LEU A 110 5.54 14.01 20.75
N ALA A 111 5.24 13.53 21.96
CA ALA A 111 4.47 14.25 22.95
C ALA A 111 5.17 15.55 23.40
N GLY A 112 6.48 15.47 23.64
CA GLY A 112 7.31 16.60 24.01
C GLY A 112 7.40 17.66 22.90
N GLU A 113 7.58 17.28 21.64
CA GLU A 113 7.60 18.24 20.54
C GLU A 113 6.27 18.98 20.38
N ALA A 114 5.16 18.24 20.45
CA ALA A 114 3.82 18.82 20.41
C ALA A 114 3.54 19.73 21.62
N GLY A 115 4.05 19.36 22.80
CA GLY A 115 3.98 20.19 24.00
C GLY A 115 4.73 21.51 23.85
N LEU A 116 5.95 21.48 23.30
CA LEU A 116 6.72 22.70 23.00
C LEU A 116 6.00 23.60 22.00
N GLN A 117 5.31 23.00 21.01
CA GLN A 117 4.50 23.76 20.06
C GLN A 117 3.38 24.55 20.76
N LEU A 118 2.69 23.96 21.75
CA LEU A 118 1.69 24.66 22.55
C LEU A 118 2.33 25.80 23.34
N LEU A 119 3.44 25.55 24.04
CA LEU A 119 4.12 26.57 24.83
C LEU A 119 4.50 27.78 23.97
N ARG A 120 5.08 27.57 22.79
CA ARG A 120 5.41 28.66 21.84
C ARG A 120 4.18 29.46 21.42
N ARG A 121 3.02 28.82 21.27
CA ARG A 121 1.75 29.51 20.93
C ARG A 121 1.24 30.34 22.10
N LEU A 122 1.39 29.86 23.33
CA LEU A 122 1.06 30.65 24.51
C LEU A 122 1.95 31.89 24.60
N ASP A 123 3.25 31.77 24.31
CA ASP A 123 4.15 32.93 24.30
C ASP A 123 3.77 33.96 23.25
N ALA A 124 3.48 33.49 22.03
CA ALA A 124 3.03 34.36 20.94
C ALA A 124 1.69 35.06 21.25
N ALA A 125 0.89 34.49 22.15
CA ALA A 125 -0.35 35.09 22.66
C ALA A 125 -0.12 35.99 23.90
N GLY A 126 1.12 36.23 24.33
CA GLY A 126 1.43 37.02 25.53
C GLY A 126 1.25 36.28 26.85
N LEU A 127 1.08 34.95 26.82
CA LEU A 127 0.77 34.10 27.97
C LEU A 127 1.99 33.32 28.49
N ALA A 128 3.20 33.86 28.30
CA ALA A 128 4.45 33.20 28.70
C ALA A 128 4.54 32.91 30.20
N SER A 129 3.85 33.71 31.04
CA SER A 129 3.75 33.51 32.49
C SER A 129 3.08 32.18 32.87
N LEU A 130 2.22 31.62 32.01
CA LEU A 130 1.54 30.35 32.26
C LEU A 130 2.43 29.13 32.05
N ARG A 131 3.60 29.25 31.42
CA ARG A 131 4.50 28.11 31.12
C ARG A 131 4.81 27.26 32.36
N ALA A 132 5.06 27.91 33.50
CA ALA A 132 5.39 27.20 34.74
C ALA A 132 4.19 26.38 35.24
N LYS A 133 2.99 26.97 35.26
CA LYS A 133 1.74 26.29 35.63
C LYS A 133 1.42 25.13 34.69
N VAL A 134 1.54 25.33 33.37
CA VAL A 134 1.29 24.27 32.36
C VAL A 134 2.28 23.12 32.53
N ARG A 135 3.56 23.40 32.79
CA ARG A 135 4.58 22.38 33.06
C ARG A 135 4.35 21.60 34.35
N ALA A 136 3.87 22.27 35.40
CA ALA A 136 3.52 21.62 36.66
C ALA A 136 2.28 20.72 36.51
N ALA A 137 1.26 21.18 35.80
CA ALA A 137 0.00 20.44 35.60
C ALA A 137 0.13 19.26 34.62
N PHE A 138 0.99 19.37 33.61
CA PHE A 138 1.15 18.37 32.55
C PHE A 138 2.62 17.98 32.32
N PRO A 139 3.31 17.43 33.33
CA PRO A 139 4.73 17.07 33.20
C PRO A 139 4.91 15.98 32.14
N LEU A 140 5.96 16.11 31.31
CA LEU A 140 6.36 15.06 30.40
C LEU A 140 7.19 14.02 31.15
N GLU A 141 6.56 12.90 31.47
CA GLU A 141 7.23 11.76 32.10
C GLU A 141 8.22 11.11 31.14
N LEU A 142 9.43 10.86 31.64
CA LEU A 142 10.49 10.16 30.92
C LEU A 142 10.86 8.89 31.69
N PRO A 143 10.27 7.75 31.35
CA PRO A 143 10.65 6.46 31.90
C PRO A 143 12.10 6.09 31.56
N ASP A 144 12.75 5.32 32.43
CA ASP A 144 14.17 4.94 32.27
C ASP A 144 14.42 4.12 30.99
N TRP A 145 13.46 3.26 30.60
CA TRP A 145 13.58 2.45 29.38
C TRP A 145 13.73 3.30 28.11
N CYS A 146 13.26 4.55 28.11
CA CYS A 146 13.43 5.46 26.97
C CYS A 146 14.90 5.84 26.73
N LEU A 147 15.78 5.61 27.69
CA LEU A 147 17.19 5.95 27.63
C LEU A 147 18.07 4.76 27.27
N HIS A 148 17.53 3.54 27.32
CA HIS A 148 18.29 2.32 27.06
C HIS A 148 18.81 2.26 25.63
N GLY A 149 20.10 1.94 25.48
CA GLY A 149 20.78 1.81 24.21
C GLY A 149 20.91 3.11 23.40
N LEU A 150 20.60 4.28 23.97
CA LEU A 150 20.81 5.57 23.32
C LEU A 150 22.26 6.04 23.48
N ALA A 151 22.77 6.76 22.48
CA ALA A 151 24.02 7.51 22.65
C ALA A 151 23.85 8.61 23.71
N ALA A 152 24.92 8.92 24.46
CA ALA A 152 24.87 9.88 25.57
C ALA A 152 24.26 11.25 25.18
N LYS A 153 24.58 11.76 23.99
CA LYS A 153 24.03 13.02 23.44
C LYS A 153 22.53 12.95 23.20
N GLU A 154 22.03 11.81 22.72
CA GLU A 154 20.60 11.60 22.45
C GLU A 154 19.81 11.44 23.74
N ALA A 155 20.36 10.69 24.70
CA ALA A 155 19.80 10.58 26.05
C ALA A 155 19.73 11.97 26.75
N GLN A 156 20.77 12.80 26.62
CA GLN A 156 20.76 14.17 27.15
C GLN A 156 19.72 15.06 26.48
N ALA A 157 19.57 14.96 25.15
CA ALA A 157 18.56 15.71 24.41
C ALA A 157 17.13 15.33 24.86
N LEU A 158 16.86 14.04 25.05
CA LEU A 158 15.56 13.56 25.52
C LEU A 158 15.27 13.99 26.97
N ARG A 159 16.27 13.93 27.85
CA ARG A 159 16.18 14.48 29.22
C ARG A 159 15.88 15.99 29.22
N LEU A 160 16.52 16.74 28.32
CA LEU A 160 16.26 18.17 28.18
C LEU A 160 14.84 18.44 27.68
N LEU A 161 14.36 17.66 26.70
CA LEU A 161 13.01 17.76 26.19
C LEU A 161 11.97 17.50 27.29
N ALA A 162 12.13 16.41 28.06
CA ALA A 162 11.26 16.08 29.18
C ALA A 162 11.23 17.18 30.24
N ARG A 163 12.39 17.76 30.56
CA ARG A 163 12.46 18.88 31.53
C ARG A 163 11.82 20.16 31.03
N ARG A 164 11.90 20.47 29.72
CA ARG A 164 11.49 21.76 29.16
C ARG A 164 10.12 21.76 28.49
N SER A 165 9.56 20.59 28.24
CA SER A 165 8.26 20.42 27.59
C SER A 165 7.18 19.95 28.56
N VAL A 166 6.05 19.52 27.99
CA VAL A 166 4.81 19.09 28.62
C VAL A 166 4.22 17.92 27.83
N ASP A 167 3.42 17.10 28.49
CA ASP A 167 2.85 15.91 27.86
C ASP A 167 1.63 16.25 26.99
N ALA A 168 1.85 16.38 25.67
CA ALA A 168 0.77 16.63 24.72
C ALA A 168 -0.34 15.57 24.75
N ARG A 169 -0.04 14.33 25.15
CA ARG A 169 -1.02 13.22 25.22
C ARG A 169 -2.02 13.44 26.35
N LYS A 170 -1.59 14.10 27.44
CA LYS A 170 -2.45 14.52 28.56
C LYS A 170 -3.12 15.87 28.29
N LEU A 171 -2.44 16.78 27.59
CA LEU A 171 -2.98 18.11 27.23
C LEU A 171 -4.14 18.06 26.24
N ALA A 172 -4.02 17.27 25.17
CA ALA A 172 -5.05 17.18 24.14
C ALA A 172 -6.44 16.79 24.70
N PRO A 173 -6.60 15.74 25.53
CA PRO A 173 -7.88 15.45 26.15
C PRO A 173 -8.30 16.51 27.18
N ALA A 174 -7.37 17.13 27.92
CA ALA A 174 -7.70 18.17 28.89
C ALA A 174 -8.28 19.44 28.22
N ILE A 175 -7.70 19.87 27.09
CA ILE A 175 -8.21 20.98 26.29
C ILE A 175 -9.55 20.60 25.67
N SER A 176 -9.64 19.41 25.06
CA SER A 176 -10.88 18.97 24.40
C SER A 176 -12.06 18.81 25.36
N LYS A 177 -11.82 18.43 26.62
CA LYS A 177 -12.85 18.23 27.66
C LYS A 177 -13.09 19.48 28.50
N GLY A 178 -12.38 20.58 28.24
CA GLY A 178 -12.50 21.84 28.99
C GLY A 178 -11.88 21.82 30.40
N SER A 179 -11.17 20.76 30.80
CA SER A 179 -10.51 20.67 32.11
C SER A 179 -9.16 21.38 32.18
N PHE A 180 -8.65 21.88 31.05
CA PHE A 180 -7.35 22.56 30.97
C PHE A 180 -7.25 23.78 31.90
N VAL A 181 -8.27 24.64 31.94
CA VAL A 181 -8.26 25.85 32.80
C VAL A 181 -8.25 25.47 34.28
N ALA A 182 -9.06 24.48 34.66
CA ALA A 182 -9.10 23.98 36.04
C ALA A 182 -7.76 23.35 36.46
N ALA A 183 -7.10 22.62 35.56
CA ALA A 183 -5.79 22.04 35.82
C ALA A 183 -4.67 23.08 36.01
N LEU A 184 -4.87 24.32 35.55
CA LEU A 184 -3.94 25.43 35.77
C LEU A 184 -4.25 26.25 37.03
N GLU A 185 -5.29 25.87 37.78
CA GLU A 185 -5.74 26.58 38.98
C GLU A 185 -5.94 28.09 38.69
N LEU A 186 -6.63 28.39 37.57
CA LEU A 186 -7.01 29.75 37.21
C LEU A 186 -8.41 30.06 37.76
N ASP A 187 -8.56 31.20 38.43
CA ASP A 187 -9.84 31.62 38.98
C ASP A 187 -10.74 32.18 37.85
N PRO A 188 -11.96 31.65 37.64
CA PRO A 188 -12.83 32.08 36.54
C PRO A 188 -13.17 33.58 36.53
N LYS A 189 -13.13 34.25 37.69
CA LYS A 189 -13.44 35.68 37.83
C LYS A 189 -12.18 36.54 37.79
N ALA A 190 -11.16 36.18 38.57
CA ALA A 190 -9.93 36.96 38.65
C ALA A 190 -9.07 36.84 37.38
N ASP A 191 -9.07 35.67 36.73
CA ASP A 191 -8.26 35.37 35.53
C ASP A 191 -9.08 35.41 34.23
N ALA A 192 -10.28 36.02 34.23
CA ALA A 192 -11.21 35.98 33.09
C ALA A 192 -10.57 36.39 31.75
N ALA A 193 -9.74 37.45 31.75
CA ALA A 193 -9.03 37.91 30.56
C ALA A 193 -7.99 36.89 30.05
N THR A 194 -7.25 36.26 30.98
CA THR A 194 -6.27 35.21 30.69
C THR A 194 -6.97 33.97 30.12
N ILE A 195 -8.09 33.56 30.71
CA ILE A 195 -8.91 32.43 30.25
C ILE A 195 -9.45 32.69 28.84
N ALA A 196 -9.97 33.89 28.58
CA ALA A 196 -10.41 34.27 27.24
C ALA A 196 -9.26 34.23 26.22
N ALA A 197 -8.05 34.68 26.61
CA ALA A 197 -6.87 34.66 25.76
C ALA A 197 -6.35 33.23 25.45
N LEU A 198 -6.68 32.23 26.28
CA LEU A 198 -6.29 30.83 26.06
C LEU A 198 -7.06 30.14 24.95
N ASP A 199 -8.28 30.57 24.65
CA ASP A 199 -9.21 29.86 23.76
C ASP A 199 -8.65 29.67 22.34
N ARG A 200 -8.19 30.77 21.73
CA ARG A 200 -7.65 30.75 20.36
C ARG A 200 -6.38 29.88 20.21
N PRO A 201 -5.30 30.05 21.02
CA PRO A 201 -4.09 29.25 20.85
C PRO A 201 -4.32 27.77 21.17
N THR A 202 -5.14 27.44 22.17
CA THR A 202 -5.40 26.04 22.56
C THR A 202 -6.27 25.31 21.53
N LYS A 203 -7.36 25.93 21.02
CA LYS A 203 -8.18 25.35 19.94
C LYS A 203 -7.37 25.13 18.67
N ARG A 204 -6.59 26.14 18.25
CA ARG A 204 -5.74 26.02 17.06
C ARG A 204 -4.71 24.90 17.23
N TRP A 205 -4.05 24.84 18.39
CA TRP A 205 -3.10 23.75 18.68
C TRP A 205 -3.79 22.39 18.65
N LEU A 206 -4.98 22.24 19.23
CA LEU A 206 -5.71 20.96 19.25
C LEU A 206 -6.10 20.50 17.83
N THR A 207 -6.57 21.42 16.98
CA THR A 207 -6.87 21.11 15.57
C THR A 207 -5.62 20.63 14.83
N GLU A 208 -4.50 21.33 14.97
CA GLU A 208 -3.24 20.95 14.32
C GLU A 208 -2.67 19.65 14.90
N TYR A 209 -2.75 19.44 16.22
CA TYR A 209 -2.31 18.21 16.88
C TYR A 209 -3.07 16.98 16.35
N ARG A 210 -4.39 17.10 16.18
CA ARG A 210 -5.24 16.04 15.63
C ARG A 210 -5.02 15.80 14.13
N ALA A 211 -4.66 16.84 13.38
CA ALA A 211 -4.41 16.75 11.95
C ALA A 211 -2.94 16.43 11.59
N ARG A 212 -2.03 16.37 12.59
CA ARG A 212 -0.57 16.21 12.37
C ARG A 212 -0.23 14.90 11.68
N PHE A 213 -0.97 13.83 11.99
CA PHE A 213 -0.69 12.49 11.53
C PHE A 213 -1.98 11.75 11.16
N CYS A 214 -1.90 10.88 10.16
CA CYS A 214 -2.92 9.88 9.91
C CYS A 214 -2.69 8.70 10.87
N LEU A 215 -3.74 8.35 11.61
CA LEU A 215 -3.77 7.25 12.57
C LEU A 215 -4.91 6.28 12.19
N PRO A 216 -4.85 5.02 12.66
CA PRO A 216 -5.96 4.09 12.53
C PRO A 216 -7.25 4.65 13.14
N GLY A 217 -8.38 4.20 12.60
CA GLY A 217 -9.70 4.49 13.15
C GLY A 217 -10.11 3.52 14.25
N GLU A 218 -11.42 3.45 14.53
CA GLU A 218 -11.97 2.54 15.53
C GLU A 218 -11.83 1.06 15.13
N SER A 219 -11.63 0.79 13.84
CA SER A 219 -11.37 -0.55 13.31
C SER A 219 -9.96 -1.08 13.65
N GLY A 220 -9.03 -0.21 14.07
CA GLY A 220 -7.66 -0.60 14.44
C GLY A 220 -6.69 -0.72 13.24
N ASP A 221 -5.52 -1.30 13.49
CA ASP A 221 -4.43 -1.52 12.52
C ASP A 221 -4.78 -2.66 11.56
N THR A 222 -4.67 -2.42 10.25
CA THR A 222 -4.99 -3.42 9.22
C THR A 222 -3.86 -4.38 8.91
N TRP A 223 -2.74 -4.32 9.64
CA TRP A 223 -1.64 -5.26 9.49
C TRP A 223 -1.88 -6.56 10.26
N ALA A 224 -1.85 -7.69 9.55
CA ALA A 224 -1.90 -9.03 10.12
C ALA A 224 -0.47 -9.55 10.36
N ASP A 225 0.00 -9.52 11.61
CA ASP A 225 1.39 -9.92 11.94
C ASP A 225 1.70 -11.37 11.57
N GLU A 226 0.70 -12.26 11.63
CA GLU A 226 0.86 -13.69 11.34
C GLU A 226 1.07 -13.98 9.84
N ARG A 227 0.67 -13.03 8.98
CA ARG A 227 0.75 -13.08 7.50
C ARG A 227 1.74 -12.08 6.91
N LEU A 228 2.16 -11.08 7.71
CA LEU A 228 3.04 -9.99 7.30
C LEU A 228 2.46 -9.18 6.13
N GLU A 229 1.17 -8.91 6.17
CA GLU A 229 0.43 -8.18 5.14
C GLU A 229 -0.71 -7.37 5.75
N TYR A 230 -1.26 -6.45 4.95
CA TYR A 230 -2.47 -5.74 5.27
C TYR A 230 -3.70 -6.51 4.77
N SER A 231 -4.77 -6.51 5.58
CA SER A 231 -6.05 -7.13 5.26
C SER A 231 -7.21 -6.21 5.67
N PHE A 232 -8.06 -5.86 4.72
CA PHE A 232 -9.20 -4.97 4.93
C PHE A 232 -10.27 -5.16 3.85
N SER A 233 -11.45 -4.61 4.11
CA SER A 233 -12.57 -4.61 3.17
C SER A 233 -13.24 -3.24 3.07
N LEU A 234 -13.84 -3.01 1.92
CA LEU A 234 -14.64 -1.83 1.60
C LEU A 234 -16.08 -2.24 1.33
N GLY A 235 -17.04 -1.55 1.94
CA GLY A 235 -18.46 -1.78 1.73
C GLY A 235 -19.06 -0.72 0.82
N VAL A 236 -19.77 -1.17 -0.21
CA VAL A 236 -20.46 -0.32 -1.19
C VAL A 236 -21.92 -0.73 -1.27
N ALA A 237 -22.83 0.19 -0.98
CA ALA A 237 -24.24 -0.02 -1.26
C ALA A 237 -24.51 0.24 -2.75
N ALA A 238 -24.80 -0.82 -3.49
CA ALA A 238 -24.93 -0.78 -4.95
C ALA A 238 -26.22 -1.46 -5.42
N GLY A 239 -27.12 -0.69 -6.05
CA GLY A 239 -28.43 -1.18 -6.47
C GLY A 239 -29.33 -1.51 -5.27
N GLN A 240 -29.80 -2.76 -5.17
CA GLN A 240 -30.63 -3.23 -4.05
C GLN A 240 -29.86 -3.96 -2.95
N GLY A 241 -28.54 -4.07 -3.08
CA GLY A 241 -27.71 -4.84 -2.16
C GLY A 241 -26.43 -4.13 -1.74
N GLU A 242 -25.61 -4.88 -1.04
CA GLU A 242 -24.27 -4.51 -0.60
C GLU A 242 -23.25 -5.30 -1.41
N VAL A 243 -22.16 -4.64 -1.81
CA VAL A 243 -20.99 -5.26 -2.45
C VAL A 243 -19.82 -5.04 -1.51
N ILE A 244 -19.17 -6.14 -1.11
CA ILE A 244 -17.96 -6.11 -0.29
C ILE A 244 -16.76 -6.33 -1.20
N LEU A 245 -15.79 -5.43 -1.11
CA LEU A 245 -14.54 -5.48 -1.83
C LEU A 245 -13.42 -5.77 -0.83
N GLY A 246 -12.93 -7.01 -0.82
CA GLY A 246 -11.83 -7.42 0.03
C GLY A 246 -10.48 -7.15 -0.63
N ALA A 247 -9.51 -6.68 0.15
CA ALA A 247 -8.10 -6.62 -0.23
C ALA A 247 -7.31 -7.46 0.78
N ARG A 248 -6.93 -8.67 0.34
CA ARG A 248 -6.07 -9.61 1.07
C ARG A 248 -4.68 -9.54 0.46
N GLU A 249 -3.64 -9.90 1.20
CA GLU A 249 -2.27 -9.97 0.68
C GLU A 249 -1.67 -8.61 0.24
N TYR A 250 -2.20 -7.49 0.75
CA TYR A 250 -1.62 -6.19 0.44
C TYR A 250 -0.33 -5.97 1.24
N VAL A 251 0.82 -5.95 0.58
CA VAL A 251 2.15 -5.87 1.21
C VAL A 251 2.66 -4.44 1.47
N GLY A 252 1.80 -3.44 1.27
CA GLY A 252 2.15 -2.01 1.28
C GLY A 252 2.64 -1.49 -0.08
N GLY A 253 2.56 -0.17 -0.28
CA GLY A 253 2.88 0.47 -1.55
C GLY A 253 1.63 1.04 -2.21
N HIS A 254 1.36 0.72 -3.47
CA HIS A 254 0.23 1.29 -4.21
C HIS A 254 -1.00 0.37 -4.18
N LEU A 255 -2.18 0.94 -3.92
CA LEU A 255 -3.47 0.25 -4.04
C LEU A 255 -4.19 0.70 -5.30
N ASP A 256 -4.62 -0.26 -6.10
CA ASP A 256 -5.46 0.00 -7.28
C ASP A 256 -6.53 -1.09 -7.42
N TRP A 257 -7.39 -1.01 -8.44
CA TRP A 257 -8.52 -1.91 -8.66
C TRP A 257 -8.14 -3.40 -8.60
N TYR A 258 -6.95 -3.77 -9.09
CA TYR A 258 -6.46 -5.14 -9.10
C TYR A 258 -6.09 -5.68 -7.70
N SER A 259 -6.01 -4.82 -6.69
CA SER A 259 -5.79 -5.21 -5.29
C SER A 259 -7.08 -5.70 -4.61
N PHE A 260 -8.23 -5.61 -5.29
CA PHE A 260 -9.54 -5.90 -4.73
C PHE A 260 -10.21 -7.09 -5.40
N THR A 261 -10.90 -7.87 -4.59
CA THR A 261 -11.78 -8.96 -5.03
C THR A 261 -13.18 -8.71 -4.48
N VAL A 262 -14.21 -8.97 -5.29
CA VAL A 262 -15.59 -9.00 -4.79
C VAL A 262 -15.75 -10.24 -3.91
N ASP A 263 -16.20 -10.05 -2.67
CA ASP A 263 -16.47 -11.17 -1.78
C ASP A 263 -17.71 -11.94 -2.27
N ALA A 264 -17.52 -13.23 -2.53
CA ALA A 264 -18.58 -14.11 -3.01
C ALA A 264 -19.42 -14.70 -1.86
N ASP A 265 -18.97 -14.59 -0.61
CA ASP A 265 -19.72 -15.05 0.55
C ASP A 265 -20.96 -14.17 0.79
N PRO A 266 -22.19 -14.70 0.66
CA PRO A 266 -23.41 -13.93 0.92
C PRO A 266 -23.54 -13.44 2.37
N ALA A 267 -22.78 -14.02 3.31
CA ALA A 267 -22.73 -13.59 4.70
C ALA A 267 -21.71 -12.45 4.94
N ALA A 268 -20.85 -12.13 3.97
CA ALA A 268 -19.97 -10.97 4.04
C ALA A 268 -20.79 -9.68 3.97
N SER A 269 -20.73 -8.87 5.02
CA SER A 269 -21.52 -7.64 5.12
C SER A 269 -20.86 -6.64 6.05
N HIS A 270 -20.98 -5.35 5.72
CA HIS A 270 -20.69 -4.22 6.62
C HIS A 270 -21.97 -3.66 7.25
N GLY A 271 -23.11 -4.33 7.06
CA GLY A 271 -24.41 -3.92 7.58
C GLY A 271 -25.03 -2.76 6.81
N LEU A 272 -24.61 -2.50 5.56
CA LEU A 272 -25.24 -1.48 4.72
C LEU A 272 -26.66 -1.92 4.33
N LYS A 273 -27.63 -1.01 4.48
CA LYS A 273 -29.03 -1.27 4.11
C LYS A 273 -29.29 -0.84 2.66
N ALA A 274 -30.25 -1.48 2.01
CA ALA A 274 -30.71 -1.03 0.70
C ALA A 274 -31.10 0.47 0.76
N GLY A 275 -30.57 1.28 -0.18
CA GLY A 275 -30.84 2.71 -0.26
C GLY A 275 -29.92 3.61 0.58
N THR A 276 -28.99 3.09 1.39
CA THR A 276 -28.00 3.93 2.10
C THR A 276 -26.90 4.49 1.20
N GLY A 277 -26.82 4.04 -0.05
CA GLY A 277 -25.61 4.12 -0.89
C GLY A 277 -25.42 5.35 -1.76
N GLY A 278 -26.33 6.32 -1.79
CA GLY A 278 -26.14 7.52 -2.63
C GLY A 278 -25.87 7.23 -4.11
N THR A 279 -26.37 6.11 -4.65
CA THR A 279 -26.17 5.71 -6.05
C THR A 279 -26.65 6.83 -6.97
N THR A 280 -25.75 7.30 -7.82
CA THR A 280 -26.04 8.35 -8.78
C THR A 280 -26.03 7.79 -10.18
N LYS A 281 -27.16 7.92 -10.90
CA LYS A 281 -27.21 7.64 -12.33
C LYS A 281 -26.74 8.87 -13.11
N VAL A 282 -25.80 8.67 -14.02
CA VAL A 282 -25.31 9.72 -14.93
C VAL A 282 -25.54 9.32 -16.38
N GLN A 283 -25.88 10.32 -17.22
CA GLN A 283 -26.11 10.14 -18.65
C GLN A 283 -25.43 11.24 -19.48
N PRO A 284 -24.10 11.40 -19.40
CA PRO A 284 -23.41 12.41 -20.20
C PRO A 284 -23.48 12.08 -21.69
N THR A 285 -23.69 13.10 -22.50
CA THR A 285 -23.47 13.06 -23.94
C THR A 285 -22.04 13.51 -24.21
N VAL A 286 -21.29 12.70 -24.95
CA VAL A 286 -19.89 12.95 -25.28
C VAL A 286 -19.68 12.83 -26.79
N LEU A 287 -18.59 13.44 -27.26
CA LEU A 287 -18.13 13.28 -28.63
C LEU A 287 -17.17 12.08 -28.69
N PRO A 288 -17.47 11.07 -29.52
CA PRO A 288 -16.51 10.02 -29.86
C PRO A 288 -15.27 10.63 -30.51
N VAL A 289 -14.10 10.23 -30.03
CA VAL A 289 -12.81 10.68 -30.59
C VAL A 289 -12.11 9.45 -31.17
N PRO A 290 -11.66 9.45 -32.44
CA PRO A 290 -10.84 8.36 -32.96
C PRO A 290 -9.64 8.09 -32.04
N LEU A 291 -9.38 6.82 -31.76
CA LEU A 291 -8.21 6.41 -31.01
C LEU A 291 -6.96 6.88 -31.75
N SER A 292 -6.04 7.52 -31.04
CA SER A 292 -4.71 7.84 -31.57
C SER A 292 -3.64 7.48 -30.56
N PHE A 293 -2.49 7.03 -31.05
CA PHE A 293 -1.34 6.70 -30.22
C PHE A 293 -0.02 7.06 -30.94
N PRO A 294 1.07 7.27 -30.19
CA PRO A 294 2.36 7.57 -30.80
C PRO A 294 2.82 6.47 -31.77
N GLY A 295 3.13 6.87 -33.01
CA GLY A 295 3.53 5.94 -34.08
C GLY A 295 2.37 5.19 -34.74
N MET A 296 1.11 5.60 -34.50
CA MET A 296 -0.04 5.04 -35.21
C MET A 296 0.14 5.23 -36.73
N PRO A 297 0.00 4.16 -37.53
CA PRO A 297 0.01 4.27 -38.98
C PRO A 297 -1.11 5.22 -39.45
N ALA A 298 -0.85 5.97 -40.51
CA ALA A 298 -1.88 6.82 -41.10
C ALA A 298 -2.95 5.95 -41.78
N SER A 299 -4.23 6.30 -41.60
CA SER A 299 -5.37 5.67 -42.29
C SER A 299 -5.47 6.07 -43.78
N ARG A 300 -4.32 6.26 -44.44
CA ARG A 300 -4.16 6.72 -45.84
C ARG A 300 -3.12 5.87 -46.54
N TRP A 301 -3.08 5.89 -47.89
CA TRP A 301 -2.11 5.06 -48.63
C TRP A 301 -0.67 5.32 -48.20
N TRP A 302 -0.31 6.58 -47.94
CA TRP A 302 1.02 6.93 -47.45
C TRP A 302 1.02 8.24 -46.66
N GLU A 303 1.86 8.27 -45.64
CA GLU A 303 2.30 9.45 -44.89
C GLU A 303 3.79 9.24 -44.54
N PHE A 304 4.57 10.32 -44.46
CA PHE A 304 5.88 10.23 -43.82
C PHE A 304 5.69 10.30 -42.31
N GLU A 305 5.81 9.16 -41.64
CA GLU A 305 5.66 9.09 -40.19
C GLU A 305 6.76 9.90 -39.49
N GLU A 306 6.37 11.01 -38.83
CA GLU A 306 7.23 11.69 -37.85
C GLU A 306 7.04 11.05 -36.46
N GLY A 307 7.55 9.83 -36.31
CA GLY A 307 7.37 9.03 -35.09
C GLY A 307 8.68 8.72 -34.36
N LYS A 308 8.65 8.74 -33.01
CA LYS A 308 9.70 8.09 -32.17
C LYS A 308 9.51 6.57 -32.06
N VAL A 309 8.38 6.05 -32.51
CA VAL A 309 7.95 4.65 -32.37
C VAL A 309 7.82 4.05 -33.77
N TYR A 310 8.46 2.91 -33.99
CA TYR A 310 8.44 2.18 -35.27
C TYR A 310 7.91 0.76 -35.05
N PHE A 311 6.63 0.53 -35.38
CA PHE A 311 5.97 -0.77 -35.17
C PHE A 311 6.52 -1.87 -36.09
N GLY A 312 7.01 -1.52 -37.29
CA GLY A 312 7.66 -2.48 -38.19
C GLY A 312 8.97 -3.07 -37.63
N GLY A 313 9.54 -2.47 -36.58
CA GLY A 313 10.74 -2.95 -35.89
C GLY A 313 10.45 -3.87 -34.70
N ILE A 314 9.19 -4.23 -34.45
CA ILE A 314 8.84 -5.14 -33.36
C ILE A 314 9.45 -6.52 -33.64
N GLN A 315 10.42 -6.90 -32.82
CA GLN A 315 10.94 -8.27 -32.78
C GLN A 315 10.10 -9.07 -31.78
N ALA A 316 9.33 -10.03 -32.29
CA ALA A 316 8.52 -10.94 -31.50
C ALA A 316 8.85 -12.40 -31.87
N GLY A 317 9.14 -13.22 -30.87
CA GLY A 317 9.23 -14.68 -31.03
C GLY A 317 7.84 -15.35 -30.94
N PRO A 318 7.73 -16.65 -31.24
CA PRO A 318 6.46 -17.38 -31.18
C PRO A 318 5.75 -17.37 -29.80
N ALA A 319 6.50 -17.11 -28.72
CA ALA A 319 5.95 -17.03 -27.36
C ALA A 319 5.53 -15.60 -26.96
N ASP A 320 5.82 -14.57 -27.76
CA ASP A 320 5.59 -13.17 -27.43
C ASP A 320 4.18 -12.69 -27.83
N LEU A 321 3.14 -13.43 -27.42
CA LEU A 321 1.75 -13.17 -27.80
C LEU A 321 1.31 -11.71 -27.56
N GLY A 322 1.73 -11.10 -26.45
CA GLY A 322 1.40 -9.70 -26.16
C GLY A 322 1.96 -8.71 -27.19
N ARG A 323 3.19 -8.94 -27.68
CA ARG A 323 3.77 -8.10 -28.73
C ARG A 323 3.07 -8.29 -30.06
N LEU A 324 2.70 -9.54 -30.37
CA LEU A 324 1.96 -9.88 -31.59
C LEU A 324 0.57 -9.23 -31.59
N ILE A 325 -0.18 -9.30 -30.48
CA ILE A 325 -1.50 -8.66 -30.35
C ILE A 325 -1.39 -7.14 -30.53
N VAL A 326 -0.40 -6.50 -29.89
CA VAL A 326 -0.20 -5.04 -30.04
C VAL A 326 0.19 -4.69 -31.47
N ALA A 327 1.07 -5.44 -32.10
CA ALA A 327 1.47 -5.21 -33.49
C ALA A 327 0.27 -5.35 -34.42
N GLU A 328 -0.47 -6.45 -34.31
CA GLU A 328 -1.67 -6.74 -35.11
C GLU A 328 -2.73 -5.65 -34.93
N PHE A 329 -3.03 -5.28 -33.68
CA PHE A 329 -3.95 -4.19 -33.37
C PHE A 329 -3.49 -2.87 -34.01
N ALA A 330 -2.23 -2.48 -33.79
CA ALA A 330 -1.70 -1.21 -34.25
C ALA A 330 -1.69 -1.08 -35.78
N THR A 331 -1.45 -2.19 -36.51
CA THR A 331 -1.32 -2.17 -37.97
C THR A 331 -2.59 -2.52 -38.74
N LEU A 332 -3.52 -3.30 -38.16
CA LEU A 332 -4.69 -3.81 -38.89
C LEU A 332 -6.01 -3.27 -38.36
N TYR A 333 -6.12 -2.99 -37.06
CA TYR A 333 -7.41 -2.76 -36.40
C TYR A 333 -7.55 -1.36 -35.79
N SER A 334 -6.48 -0.56 -35.75
CA SER A 334 -6.42 0.69 -34.98
C SER A 334 -7.37 1.79 -35.47
N ASP A 335 -7.70 1.79 -36.77
CA ASP A 335 -8.53 2.83 -37.42
C ASP A 335 -10.02 2.79 -37.02
N ASP A 336 -10.52 1.65 -36.55
CA ASP A 336 -11.95 1.44 -36.25
C ASP A 336 -12.32 1.68 -34.77
N TRP A 337 -11.40 2.26 -33.99
CA TRP A 337 -11.59 2.43 -32.54
C TRP A 337 -11.86 3.87 -32.16
N PHE A 338 -12.86 4.06 -31.29
CA PHE A 338 -13.23 5.36 -30.75
C PHE A 338 -13.13 5.36 -29.22
N LEU A 339 -12.60 6.46 -28.69
CA LEU A 339 -12.55 6.75 -27.26
C LEU A 339 -13.74 7.62 -26.85
N LEU A 340 -14.37 7.22 -25.75
CA LEU A 340 -15.49 7.91 -25.13
C LEU A 340 -15.10 8.36 -23.72
N PRO A 341 -14.69 9.62 -23.52
CA PRO A 341 -14.18 10.07 -22.24
C PRO A 341 -15.30 10.20 -21.20
N LEU A 342 -15.26 9.37 -20.15
CA LEU A 342 -16.20 9.41 -19.03
C LEU A 342 -15.50 9.90 -17.76
N ARG A 343 -15.89 11.07 -17.24
CA ARG A 343 -15.37 11.59 -15.96
C ARG A 343 -16.16 11.00 -14.80
N LEU A 344 -15.45 10.36 -13.88
CA LEU A 344 -16.01 9.67 -12.72
C LEU A 344 -15.33 10.15 -11.43
N PRO A 345 -16.04 10.19 -10.29
CA PRO A 345 -15.41 10.46 -9.00
C PRO A 345 -14.53 9.28 -8.57
N ALA A 346 -13.43 9.59 -7.89
CA ALA A 346 -12.64 8.58 -7.18
C ALA A 346 -13.39 8.04 -5.95
N SER A 347 -12.99 6.87 -5.47
CA SER A 347 -13.66 6.12 -4.39
C SER A 347 -15.08 5.69 -4.74
N ALA A 348 -15.27 5.13 -5.93
CA ALA A 348 -16.56 4.66 -6.37
C ALA A 348 -16.47 3.31 -7.10
N LEU A 349 -17.51 2.50 -6.90
CA LEU A 349 -17.79 1.33 -7.72
C LEU A 349 -18.79 1.75 -8.81
N VAL A 350 -18.34 1.67 -10.05
CA VAL A 350 -19.06 2.18 -11.21
C VAL A 350 -19.52 1.03 -12.09
N ARG A 351 -20.70 1.19 -12.69
CA ARG A 351 -21.21 0.30 -13.73
C ARG A 351 -21.62 1.10 -14.94
N VAL A 352 -20.98 0.84 -16.07
CA VAL A 352 -21.41 1.34 -17.38
C VAL A 352 -22.42 0.33 -17.94
N GLY A 353 -23.67 0.73 -18.13
CA GLY A 353 -24.72 -0.19 -18.59
C GLY A 353 -24.72 -0.34 -20.10
N TRP A 354 -24.91 0.76 -20.81
CA TRP A 354 -24.93 0.80 -22.26
C TRP A 354 -24.54 2.19 -22.77
N ILE A 355 -24.21 2.25 -24.05
CA ILE A 355 -23.88 3.47 -24.77
C ILE A 355 -24.86 3.58 -25.95
N ASP A 356 -25.61 4.67 -26.01
CA ASP A 356 -26.47 4.99 -27.15
C ASP A 356 -25.68 5.89 -28.11
N VAL A 357 -25.31 5.38 -29.27
CA VAL A 357 -24.48 6.05 -30.28
C VAL A 357 -25.36 6.55 -31.43
N VAL A 358 -25.19 7.81 -31.80
CA VAL A 358 -25.77 8.39 -33.02
C VAL A 358 -24.68 8.47 -34.08
N ASP A 359 -24.96 7.95 -35.26
CA ASP A 359 -24.03 7.94 -36.39
C ASP A 359 -24.23 9.13 -37.35
N SER A 360 -23.30 9.29 -38.29
CA SER A 360 -23.29 10.35 -39.30
C SER A 360 -24.47 10.32 -40.28
N PHE A 361 -25.19 9.20 -40.38
CA PHE A 361 -26.38 9.03 -41.21
C PHE A 361 -27.69 9.20 -40.41
N GLY A 362 -27.59 9.48 -39.11
CA GLY A 362 -28.73 9.65 -38.20
C GLY A 362 -29.26 8.34 -37.61
N GLY A 363 -28.57 7.22 -37.83
CA GLY A 363 -28.83 5.95 -37.18
C GLY A 363 -28.54 5.99 -35.68
N SER A 364 -29.28 5.20 -34.91
CA SER A 364 -29.12 5.09 -33.46
C SER A 364 -28.83 3.65 -33.06
N HIS A 365 -27.71 3.45 -32.38
CA HIS A 365 -27.16 2.14 -32.04
C HIS A 365 -26.97 2.03 -30.55
N ARG A 366 -27.54 0.99 -29.93
CA ARG A 366 -27.29 0.69 -28.51
C ARG A 366 -26.17 -0.33 -28.38
N VAL A 367 -25.01 0.13 -27.93
CA VAL A 367 -23.83 -0.69 -27.68
C VAL A 367 -23.85 -1.20 -26.24
N ARG A 368 -23.66 -2.52 -26.08
CA ARG A 368 -23.56 -3.19 -24.78
C ARG A 368 -22.10 -3.49 -24.45
N SER A 369 -21.84 -3.91 -23.22
CA SER A 369 -20.51 -4.35 -22.81
C SER A 369 -20.15 -5.65 -23.55
N THR A 370 -18.96 -5.67 -24.16
CA THR A 370 -18.38 -6.84 -24.81
C THR A 370 -18.26 -8.03 -23.85
N ALA A 371 -18.03 -7.79 -22.56
CA ALA A 371 -18.01 -8.84 -21.53
C ALA A 371 -19.30 -9.67 -21.49
N VAL A 372 -20.45 -9.00 -21.61
CA VAL A 372 -21.77 -9.66 -21.61
C VAL A 372 -22.01 -10.41 -22.91
N GLU A 373 -21.62 -9.83 -24.04
CA GLU A 373 -21.74 -10.48 -25.35
C GLU A 373 -20.85 -11.72 -25.47
N ASP A 374 -19.60 -11.64 -25.00
CA ASP A 374 -18.66 -12.76 -24.99
C ASP A 374 -19.17 -13.90 -24.10
N GLN A 375 -19.68 -13.59 -22.91
CA GLN A 375 -20.25 -14.61 -22.02
C GLN A 375 -21.45 -15.32 -22.66
N GLN A 376 -22.31 -14.58 -23.37
CA GLN A 376 -23.44 -15.16 -24.10
C GLN A 376 -23.00 -16.10 -25.22
N ARG A 377 -21.87 -15.82 -25.89
CA ARG A 377 -21.34 -16.66 -26.97
C ARG A 377 -20.74 -17.96 -26.47
N ILE A 378 -20.01 -17.95 -25.35
CA ILE A 378 -19.37 -19.16 -24.80
C ILE A 378 -20.34 -20.03 -23.98
N GLY A 379 -21.42 -19.45 -23.46
CA GLY A 379 -22.43 -20.15 -22.67
C GLY A 379 -22.19 -20.10 -21.15
N GLU A 380 -23.19 -20.55 -20.40
CA GLU A 380 -23.17 -20.53 -18.94
C GLU A 380 -22.10 -21.49 -18.37
N GLY A 381 -21.42 -21.06 -17.30
CA GLY A 381 -20.43 -21.89 -16.60
C GLY A 381 -19.05 -21.99 -17.28
N GLN A 382 -18.85 -21.38 -18.45
CA GLN A 382 -17.54 -21.28 -19.09
C GLN A 382 -16.84 -19.96 -18.72
N ALA A 383 -15.54 -20.05 -18.40
CA ALA A 383 -14.70 -18.89 -18.12
C ALA A 383 -14.28 -18.20 -19.42
N ARG A 384 -14.34 -16.86 -19.44
CA ARG A 384 -13.83 -16.06 -20.55
C ARG A 384 -12.31 -16.05 -20.54
N ALA A 385 -11.71 -16.21 -21.72
CA ALA A 385 -10.25 -16.15 -21.88
C ALA A 385 -9.70 -14.74 -21.61
N PHE A 386 -10.50 -13.70 -21.86
CA PHE A 386 -10.15 -12.30 -21.62
C PHE A 386 -11.20 -11.63 -20.72
N ALA A 387 -10.76 -11.18 -19.54
CA ALA A 387 -11.56 -10.45 -18.55
C ALA A 387 -10.73 -9.29 -17.95
N GLY A 388 -10.17 -8.46 -18.83
CA GLY A 388 -9.33 -7.34 -18.43
C GLY A 388 -10.12 -6.26 -17.69
N PHE A 389 -9.52 -5.67 -16.65
CA PHE A 389 -10.10 -4.61 -15.82
C PHE A 389 -11.34 -5.03 -15.00
N GLU A 390 -11.64 -6.32 -14.95
CA GLU A 390 -12.74 -6.85 -14.13
C GLU A 390 -12.24 -7.25 -12.75
N LEU A 391 -13.11 -7.12 -11.75
CA LEU A 391 -12.82 -7.54 -10.38
C LEU A 391 -12.98 -9.06 -10.26
N SER A 392 -11.96 -9.73 -9.72
CA SER A 392 -12.06 -11.14 -9.37
C SER A 392 -13.23 -11.37 -8.40
N GLY A 393 -14.03 -12.41 -8.66
CA GLY A 393 -15.22 -12.73 -7.85
C GLY A 393 -16.50 -11.99 -8.28
N ASP A 394 -16.43 -11.02 -9.21
CA ASP A 394 -17.64 -10.36 -9.73
C ASP A 394 -18.45 -11.31 -10.63
N ASP A 395 -19.63 -11.72 -10.16
CA ASP A 395 -20.54 -12.58 -10.91
C ASP A 395 -21.53 -11.84 -11.81
N SER A 396 -21.38 -10.52 -11.94
CA SER A 396 -22.27 -9.66 -12.72
C SER A 396 -22.46 -10.15 -14.15
N VAL A 397 -21.37 -10.53 -14.82
CA VAL A 397 -21.39 -10.94 -16.23
C VAL A 397 -22.12 -12.27 -16.40
N ALA A 398 -21.91 -13.22 -15.49
CA ALA A 398 -22.66 -14.48 -15.46
C ALA A 398 -24.17 -14.25 -15.26
N ARG A 399 -24.56 -13.16 -14.58
CA ARG A 399 -25.95 -12.71 -14.40
C ARG A 399 -26.46 -11.81 -15.54
N GLY A 400 -25.73 -11.72 -16.65
CA GLY A 400 -26.12 -10.90 -17.81
C GLY A 400 -26.02 -9.39 -17.58
N ARG A 401 -25.22 -8.94 -16.60
CA ARG A 401 -24.99 -7.53 -16.30
C ARG A 401 -23.54 -7.13 -16.57
N THR A 402 -23.30 -5.87 -16.88
CA THR A 402 -21.94 -5.38 -17.15
C THR A 402 -21.04 -5.46 -15.91
N PRO A 403 -19.72 -5.69 -16.04
CA PRO A 403 -18.84 -5.85 -14.89
C PRO A 403 -18.74 -4.56 -14.05
N TRP A 404 -18.41 -4.71 -12.78
CA TRP A 404 -18.04 -3.58 -11.93
C TRP A 404 -16.68 -3.02 -12.31
N LEU A 405 -16.56 -1.68 -12.28
CA LEU A 405 -15.31 -0.95 -12.40
C LEU A 405 -15.04 -0.23 -11.08
N LEU A 406 -13.95 -0.59 -10.40
CA LEU A 406 -13.53 0.07 -9.17
C LEU A 406 -12.59 1.23 -9.51
N LEU A 407 -12.94 2.42 -9.04
CA LEU A 407 -12.05 3.58 -9.03
C LEU A 407 -11.68 3.86 -7.58
N PRO A 408 -10.58 3.29 -7.05
CA PRO A 408 -10.13 3.65 -5.72
C PRO A 408 -9.72 5.14 -5.69
N ARG A 409 -9.37 5.65 -4.51
CA ARG A 409 -8.65 6.93 -4.39
C ARG A 409 -7.19 6.61 -4.11
N PRO A 410 -6.44 6.20 -5.14
CA PRO A 410 -5.06 5.82 -4.97
C PRO A 410 -4.20 7.05 -4.70
N LEU A 411 -3.04 6.81 -4.12
CA LEU A 411 -1.99 7.79 -3.97
C LEU A 411 -1.41 8.16 -5.34
N ALA A 412 -1.41 9.44 -5.70
CA ALA A 412 -0.74 9.88 -6.93
C ALA A 412 0.79 9.73 -6.82
N SER A 413 1.36 10.12 -5.68
CA SER A 413 2.77 9.95 -5.34
C SER A 413 2.98 10.11 -3.82
N SER A 414 4.03 9.47 -3.30
CA SER A 414 4.48 9.64 -1.92
C SER A 414 5.98 9.78 -1.82
N ILE A 415 6.41 10.40 -0.72
CA ILE A 415 7.79 10.44 -0.27
C ILE A 415 7.92 9.44 0.89
N GLU A 416 8.75 8.43 0.69
CA GLU A 416 9.11 7.43 1.70
C GLU A 416 10.36 7.89 2.46
N GLY A 417 10.28 7.93 3.79
CA GLY A 417 11.41 8.26 4.66
C GLY A 417 12.38 7.10 4.85
N GLU A 418 13.44 7.33 5.62
CA GLU A 418 14.34 6.25 6.03
C GLU A 418 13.58 5.17 6.83
N ALA A 419 13.99 3.90 6.66
CA ALA A 419 13.43 2.79 7.42
C ALA A 419 13.69 2.99 8.91
N LEU A 420 12.62 3.25 9.68
CA LEU A 420 12.62 3.34 11.13
C LEU A 420 13.00 1.99 11.73
N GLU A 421 12.39 0.94 11.18
CA GLU A 421 12.66 -0.45 11.51
C GLU A 421 12.86 -1.29 10.26
N ARG A 422 13.66 -2.33 10.40
CA ARG A 422 13.82 -3.36 9.38
C ARG A 422 14.08 -4.70 10.02
N VAL A 423 13.24 -5.67 9.68
CA VAL A 423 13.36 -7.06 10.10
C VAL A 423 13.51 -7.92 8.86
N ALA A 424 14.51 -8.79 8.87
CA ALA A 424 14.69 -9.82 7.85
C ALA A 424 14.26 -11.17 8.44
N PHE A 425 13.22 -11.77 7.86
CA PHE A 425 12.83 -13.13 8.14
C PHE A 425 13.58 -14.06 7.17
N VAL A 426 14.31 -15.03 7.71
CA VAL A 426 15.18 -15.94 6.93
C VAL A 426 15.00 -17.37 7.41
N ARG A 427 15.16 -18.33 6.48
CA ARG A 427 15.36 -19.73 6.83
C ARG A 427 16.86 -20.02 7.00
N ASP A 428 17.18 -20.79 8.02
CA ASP A 428 18.52 -21.32 8.28
C ASP A 428 18.45 -22.84 8.21
N GLU A 429 18.74 -23.36 7.02
CA GLU A 429 18.70 -24.80 6.72
C GLU A 429 19.74 -25.59 7.55
N ALA A 430 20.86 -24.98 7.93
CA ALA A 430 21.89 -25.65 8.73
C ALA A 430 21.44 -25.86 10.19
N ALA A 431 20.71 -24.88 10.75
CA ALA A 431 20.14 -24.97 12.08
C ALA A 431 18.74 -25.64 12.11
N ASN A 432 18.12 -25.85 10.94
CA ASN A 432 16.71 -26.23 10.79
C ASN A 432 15.76 -25.30 11.56
N LEU A 433 16.03 -23.99 11.52
CA LEU A 433 15.29 -22.94 12.19
C LEU A 433 14.91 -21.81 11.22
N ALA A 434 13.87 -21.06 11.59
CA ALA A 434 13.64 -19.74 11.01
C ALA A 434 14.14 -18.66 11.98
N TRP A 435 14.55 -17.52 11.43
CA TRP A 435 15.00 -16.38 12.22
C TRP A 435 14.31 -15.11 11.77
N ALA A 436 13.95 -14.27 12.73
CA ALA A 436 13.72 -12.86 12.49
C ALA A 436 14.94 -12.07 12.97
N VAL A 437 15.63 -11.43 12.04
CA VAL A 437 16.81 -10.61 12.29
C VAL A 437 16.39 -9.15 12.30
N GLU A 438 16.33 -8.54 13.48
CA GLU A 438 16.13 -7.09 13.57
C GLU A 438 17.42 -6.40 13.12
N GLU A 439 17.43 -5.85 11.90
CA GLU A 439 18.58 -5.09 11.39
C GLU A 439 18.58 -3.67 11.97
N ARG A 440 17.39 -3.07 12.08
CA ARG A 440 17.15 -1.71 12.60
C ARG A 440 15.91 -1.66 13.46
N ILE A 441 15.95 -0.86 14.52
CA ILE A 441 14.80 -0.55 15.39
C ILE A 441 14.61 0.96 15.55
N GLU A 442 13.38 1.37 15.84
CA GLU A 442 13.07 2.75 16.18
C GLU A 442 13.48 3.01 17.64
N THR A 443 14.27 4.05 17.85
CA THR A 443 14.65 4.48 19.20
C THR A 443 13.59 5.39 19.82
N SER A 444 13.69 5.65 21.13
CA SER A 444 12.80 6.61 21.80
C SER A 444 12.94 8.06 21.34
N THR A 445 13.93 8.36 20.50
CA THR A 445 14.08 9.65 19.81
C THR A 445 13.37 9.72 18.46
N GLY A 446 12.73 8.63 18.00
CA GLY A 446 12.10 8.51 16.69
C GLY A 446 13.08 8.30 15.54
N LYS A 447 14.34 7.97 15.85
CA LYS A 447 15.39 7.70 14.86
C LYS A 447 15.68 6.20 14.74
N PRO A 448 16.05 5.71 13.55
CA PRO A 448 16.50 4.34 13.38
C PRO A 448 17.87 4.11 14.03
N GLN A 449 18.03 2.96 14.67
CA GLN A 449 19.31 2.48 15.21
C GLN A 449 19.56 1.04 14.76
N GLN A 450 20.80 0.76 14.36
CA GLN A 450 21.22 -0.60 14.01
C GLN A 450 21.31 -1.48 15.27
N ARG A 451 20.64 -2.64 15.27
CA ARG A 451 20.61 -3.51 16.45
C ARG A 451 21.98 -4.04 16.85
N ARG A 452 22.86 -4.32 15.89
CA ARG A 452 24.24 -4.76 16.16
C ARG A 452 25.03 -3.79 17.05
N LEU A 453 24.81 -2.47 16.89
CA LEU A 453 25.49 -1.46 17.71
C LEU A 453 24.94 -1.48 19.15
N ARG A 454 23.62 -1.63 19.28
CA ARG A 454 22.94 -1.77 20.58
C ARG A 454 23.39 -3.04 21.31
N THR A 455 23.53 -4.15 20.59
CA THR A 455 24.12 -5.40 21.12
C THR A 455 25.54 -5.18 21.61
N SER A 456 26.40 -4.51 20.82
CA SER A 456 27.78 -4.25 21.22
C SER A 456 27.90 -3.45 22.51
N LEU A 457 26.99 -2.47 22.73
CA LEU A 457 26.95 -1.70 23.98
C LEU A 457 26.59 -2.59 25.18
N ALA A 458 25.58 -3.44 25.02
CA ALA A 458 25.14 -4.34 26.07
C ALA A 458 26.20 -5.39 26.46
N VAL A 459 26.95 -5.92 25.49
CA VAL A 459 28.07 -6.85 25.75
C VAL A 459 29.20 -6.13 26.51
N GLY A 460 29.50 -4.88 26.16
CA GLY A 460 30.47 -4.07 26.90
C GLY A 460 30.09 -3.89 28.37
N GLU A 461 28.84 -3.50 28.64
CA GLU A 461 28.32 -3.37 30.01
C GLU A 461 28.34 -4.69 30.78
N ALA A 462 27.97 -5.81 30.14
CA ALA A 462 28.03 -7.13 30.75
C ALA A 462 29.47 -7.55 31.09
N SER A 463 30.44 -7.17 30.27
CA SER A 463 31.87 -7.45 30.51
C SER A 463 32.49 -6.59 31.61
N GLU A 464 32.03 -5.35 31.81
CA GLU A 464 32.49 -4.47 32.91
C GLU A 464 31.91 -4.90 34.27
N GLY A 465 30.76 -5.59 34.28
CA GLY A 465 30.13 -6.14 35.49
C GLY A 465 30.61 -7.54 35.89
N ALA A 466 31.39 -8.22 35.05
CA ALA A 466 32.06 -9.46 35.41
C ALA A 466 33.35 -9.12 36.18
N ASP A 467 33.56 -9.76 37.33
CA ASP A 467 34.82 -9.65 38.08
C ASP A 467 36.02 -9.79 37.13
N GLU A 468 37.03 -8.92 37.30
CA GLU A 468 38.28 -8.98 36.54
C GLU A 468 38.73 -10.44 36.42
N PRO A 469 39.02 -10.96 35.21
CA PRO A 469 39.59 -12.28 35.09
C PRO A 469 40.87 -12.28 35.92
N THR A 470 40.88 -13.08 36.97
CA THR A 470 42.01 -13.29 37.85
C THR A 470 43.25 -13.47 36.99
N ALA A 471 44.22 -12.58 37.20
CA ALA A 471 45.55 -12.50 36.60
C ALA A 471 45.88 -13.57 35.55
N ALA A 472 46.21 -13.10 34.34
CA ALA A 472 46.87 -13.86 33.29
C ALA A 472 47.84 -14.92 33.85
N GLY A 473 47.34 -16.15 33.95
CA GLY A 473 48.18 -17.33 34.09
C GLY A 473 49.06 -17.39 32.85
N GLU A 474 50.36 -17.57 33.08
CA GLU A 474 51.38 -17.74 32.06
C GLU A 474 50.85 -18.53 30.87
N ARG A 475 50.97 -17.96 29.67
CA ARG A 475 50.69 -18.67 28.42
C ARG A 475 51.74 -19.76 28.25
N ASP A 476 51.54 -20.89 28.93
CA ASP A 476 52.18 -22.16 28.62
C ASP A 476 51.75 -22.52 27.19
N GLY A 477 52.69 -22.92 26.34
CA GLY A 477 52.49 -23.22 24.91
C GLY A 477 51.61 -24.45 24.62
N ARG A 478 50.73 -24.82 25.56
CA ARG A 478 49.74 -25.89 25.40
C ARG A 478 48.52 -25.33 24.69
N GLN A 479 48.24 -25.88 23.52
CA GLN A 479 46.98 -25.64 22.80
C GLN A 479 45.83 -26.22 23.63
N THR A 480 45.25 -25.39 24.49
CA THR A 480 44.11 -25.77 25.31
C THR A 480 42.88 -25.77 24.42
N TRP A 481 42.22 -26.93 24.28
CA TRP A 481 40.96 -27.01 23.54
C TRP A 481 39.81 -26.61 24.46
N ARG A 482 38.94 -25.71 24.00
CA ARG A 482 37.72 -25.30 24.67
C ARG A 482 36.53 -26.00 24.02
N TYR A 483 35.83 -26.83 24.78
CA TYR A 483 34.53 -27.36 24.36
C TYR A 483 33.45 -26.29 24.60
N SER A 484 32.66 -25.98 23.57
CA SER A 484 31.51 -25.10 23.65
C SER A 484 30.25 -25.87 23.26
N LEU A 485 29.31 -25.98 24.21
CA LEU A 485 28.03 -26.67 24.01
C LEU A 485 27.20 -26.01 22.90
N GLU A 486 27.24 -24.68 22.81
CA GLU A 486 26.51 -23.89 21.84
C GLU A 486 27.39 -22.71 21.39
N SER A 487 27.34 -22.34 20.11
CA SER A 487 27.95 -21.12 19.60
C SER A 487 27.08 -19.90 19.91
N GLU A 488 27.70 -18.75 20.16
CA GLU A 488 26.93 -17.51 20.40
C GLU A 488 26.24 -16.99 19.14
N VAL A 489 24.91 -16.83 19.23
CA VAL A 489 24.11 -16.14 18.22
C VAL A 489 23.78 -14.73 18.73
N PRO A 490 23.96 -13.67 17.91
CA PRO A 490 23.68 -12.31 18.36
C PRO A 490 22.22 -12.15 18.83
N PRO A 491 21.96 -11.41 19.93
CA PRO A 491 20.63 -11.32 20.55
C PRO A 491 19.55 -10.60 19.73
N HIS A 492 19.91 -10.04 18.58
CA HIS A 492 18.98 -9.46 17.60
C HIS A 492 18.56 -10.45 16.49
N TRP A 493 18.99 -11.70 16.59
CA TRP A 493 18.47 -12.84 15.85
C TRP A 493 17.47 -13.56 16.76
N ILE A 494 16.20 -13.42 16.44
CA ILE A 494 15.09 -13.98 17.21
C ILE A 494 14.68 -15.30 16.56
N PRO A 495 14.79 -16.44 17.25
CA PRO A 495 14.49 -17.74 16.67
C PRO A 495 12.98 -17.93 16.51
N PHE A 496 12.60 -18.66 15.47
CA PHE A 496 11.25 -19.14 15.19
C PHE A 496 11.31 -20.65 15.01
N ILE A 497 10.54 -21.36 15.83
CA ILE A 497 10.49 -22.82 15.84
C ILE A 497 9.17 -23.30 15.21
N PRO A 498 9.18 -24.38 14.41
CA PRO A 498 7.97 -24.96 13.87
C PRO A 498 7.14 -25.58 15.00
N GLU A 499 5.84 -25.28 15.00
CA GLU A 499 4.84 -25.77 15.92
C GLU A 499 3.62 -26.23 15.10
N ARG A 500 3.18 -27.47 15.32
CA ARG A 500 1.93 -27.96 14.74
C ARG A 500 0.77 -27.48 15.59
N LEU A 501 -0.28 -26.96 14.96
CA LEU A 501 -1.50 -26.59 15.66
C LEU A 501 -2.23 -27.86 16.15
N PRO A 502 -2.82 -27.86 17.35
CA PRO A 502 -3.73 -28.93 17.77
C PRO A 502 -4.85 -29.09 16.73
N ASP A 503 -5.17 -30.33 16.36
CA ASP A 503 -6.25 -30.67 15.42
C ASP A 503 -6.06 -30.21 13.95
N SER A 504 -4.84 -29.82 13.54
CA SER A 504 -4.52 -29.46 12.16
C SER A 504 -3.13 -29.93 11.73
N GLU A 505 -2.97 -30.33 10.47
CA GLU A 505 -1.65 -30.60 9.87
C GLU A 505 -0.89 -29.30 9.53
N GLN A 506 -1.49 -28.13 9.77
CA GLN A 506 -0.84 -26.84 9.54
C GLN A 506 0.30 -26.60 10.53
N VAL A 507 1.44 -26.18 9.99
CA VAL A 507 2.61 -25.75 10.75
C VAL A 507 2.61 -24.22 10.85
N ARG A 508 2.89 -23.72 12.06
CA ARG A 508 3.17 -22.31 12.34
C ARG A 508 4.57 -22.18 12.87
N LEU A 509 5.24 -21.09 12.51
CA LEU A 509 6.53 -20.73 13.07
C LEU A 509 6.29 -19.87 14.31
N ARG A 510 6.51 -20.42 15.50
CA ARG A 510 6.34 -19.70 16.78
C ARG A 510 7.64 -19.03 17.19
N ARG A 511 7.57 -17.75 17.57
CA ARG A 511 8.68 -17.01 18.17
C ARG A 511 9.17 -17.72 19.44
N ALA A 512 10.47 -17.96 19.52
CA ALA A 512 11.17 -18.61 20.63
C ALA A 512 12.20 -17.67 21.28
N ARG A 513 12.93 -18.19 22.27
CA ARG A 513 13.97 -17.48 23.03
C ARG A 513 15.24 -18.31 23.08
N MET A 514 16.39 -17.65 22.93
CA MET A 514 17.71 -18.27 23.13
C MET A 514 18.08 -18.27 24.62
N GLN A 515 18.79 -19.31 25.08
CA GLN A 515 19.25 -19.40 26.47
C GLN A 515 20.28 -18.32 26.81
N GLY A 516 21.19 -18.01 25.87
CA GLY A 516 22.25 -17.00 26.05
C GLY A 516 21.75 -15.58 26.37
N TRP A 517 20.47 -15.29 26.14
CA TRP A 517 19.88 -14.01 26.54
C TRP A 517 19.83 -13.79 28.06
N ALA A 518 19.95 -14.85 28.88
CA ALA A 518 19.94 -14.72 30.34
C ALA A 518 21.14 -13.95 30.90
N ASN A 519 22.25 -13.87 30.14
CA ASN A 519 23.49 -13.22 30.56
C ASN A 519 23.61 -11.77 30.06
N LEU A 520 22.57 -11.26 29.41
CA LEU A 520 22.55 -9.94 28.80
C LEU A 520 21.39 -9.12 29.38
N PRO A 521 21.51 -7.78 29.39
CA PRO A 521 20.44 -6.95 29.91
C PRO A 521 19.18 -7.04 29.03
N ASP A 522 18.01 -7.10 29.67
CA ASP A 522 16.70 -7.29 29.00
C ASP A 522 16.44 -6.25 27.89
N TRP A 523 17.00 -5.05 27.99
CA TRP A 523 16.82 -3.98 27.00
C TRP A 523 17.56 -4.20 25.67
N ALA A 524 18.43 -5.21 25.60
CA ALA A 524 19.26 -5.52 24.45
C ALA A 524 18.92 -6.85 23.76
N VAL A 525 18.13 -7.70 24.40
CA VAL A 525 17.82 -9.06 23.94
C VAL A 525 16.42 -9.23 23.40
N GLY A 526 16.26 -10.19 22.50
CA GLY A 526 14.97 -10.52 21.91
C GLY A 526 14.42 -9.43 20.99
N PRO A 527 13.13 -9.50 20.66
CA PRO A 527 12.48 -8.49 19.83
C PRO A 527 12.35 -7.19 20.61
N LEU A 528 12.63 -6.06 19.96
CA LEU A 528 12.47 -4.73 20.53
C LEU A 528 11.60 -3.82 19.65
N GLY A 529 11.49 -4.12 18.36
CA GLY A 529 10.74 -3.30 17.40
C GLY A 529 9.24 -3.62 17.34
N GLU A 530 8.48 -2.68 16.79
CA GLU A 530 7.03 -2.77 16.56
C GLU A 530 6.63 -3.78 15.47
N VAL A 531 7.56 -4.18 14.59
CA VAL A 531 7.32 -5.25 13.61
C VAL A 531 7.19 -6.62 14.27
N LEU A 532 8.02 -6.90 15.29
CA LEU A 532 7.97 -8.17 16.01
C LEU A 532 7.08 -8.10 17.24
N ASP A 533 6.85 -6.90 17.78
CA ASP A 533 6.07 -6.60 18.99
C ASP A 533 6.44 -7.51 20.18
N PRO A 534 7.29 -7.06 21.12
CA PRO A 534 7.69 -7.86 22.26
C PRO A 534 6.54 -8.18 23.23
N THR A 535 5.42 -7.45 23.17
CA THR A 535 4.36 -7.52 24.19
C THR A 535 3.41 -8.71 24.03
N ARG A 536 3.42 -9.37 22.87
CA ARG A 536 2.53 -10.51 22.55
C ARG A 536 3.28 -11.65 21.85
N PRO A 537 2.82 -12.91 21.99
CA PRO A 537 3.32 -14.01 21.19
C PRO A 537 3.14 -13.75 19.69
N LEU A 538 4.08 -14.22 18.88
CA LEU A 538 4.01 -14.12 17.42
C LEU A 538 4.15 -15.52 16.80
N ARG A 539 3.19 -15.87 15.94
CA ARG A 539 3.17 -17.09 15.14
C ARG A 539 3.00 -16.71 13.69
N LEU A 540 3.93 -17.13 12.85
CA LEU A 540 3.86 -16.91 11.41
C LEU A 540 3.34 -18.16 10.71
N HIS A 541 2.58 -17.95 9.66
CA HIS A 541 2.30 -18.98 8.66
C HIS A 541 3.63 -19.45 8.02
N GLU A 542 3.84 -20.77 7.91
CA GLU A 542 5.11 -21.30 7.37
C GLU A 542 5.34 -20.87 5.91
N ASP A 543 4.25 -20.84 5.13
CA ASP A 543 4.16 -20.41 3.75
C ASP A 543 4.54 -18.94 3.54
N GLU A 544 4.47 -18.11 4.58
CA GLU A 544 4.89 -16.70 4.52
C GLU A 544 6.40 -16.52 4.48
N LEU A 545 7.15 -17.57 4.81
CA LEU A 545 8.60 -17.55 4.79
C LEU A 545 9.14 -18.42 3.66
N PRO A 546 9.22 -17.92 2.41
CA PRO A 546 9.86 -18.61 1.31
C PRO A 546 11.37 -18.79 1.55
N ARG A 547 12.01 -19.67 0.78
CA ARG A 547 13.47 -19.90 0.83
C ARG A 547 14.28 -18.62 0.66
N GLY A 548 13.82 -17.70 -0.19
CA GLY A 548 14.46 -16.40 -0.41
C GLY A 548 14.39 -15.43 0.78
N GLY A 549 13.63 -15.79 1.83
CA GLY A 549 13.33 -14.93 2.97
C GLY A 549 12.40 -13.78 2.61
N VAL A 550 12.07 -12.98 3.62
CA VAL A 550 11.22 -11.79 3.53
C VAL A 550 11.84 -10.66 4.32
N SER A 551 11.71 -9.41 3.86
CA SER A 551 12.05 -8.24 4.66
C SER A 551 10.81 -7.38 4.89
N VAL A 552 10.56 -7.05 6.15
CA VAL A 552 9.52 -6.11 6.56
C VAL A 552 10.18 -4.85 7.12
N SER A 553 9.71 -3.69 6.69
CA SER A 553 10.24 -2.40 7.15
C SER A 553 9.14 -1.41 7.47
N ARG A 554 9.35 -0.57 8.49
CA ARG A 554 8.47 0.55 8.87
C ARG A 554 9.03 1.87 8.36
N HIS A 555 8.21 2.68 7.71
CA HIS A 555 8.61 3.94 7.09
C HIS A 555 7.60 5.06 7.34
N TRP A 556 8.11 6.27 7.62
CA TRP A 556 7.31 7.47 7.43
C TRP A 556 6.96 7.62 5.95
N GLN A 557 5.71 7.97 5.69
CA GLN A 557 5.21 8.28 4.35
C GLN A 557 4.49 9.63 4.37
N LEU A 558 4.83 10.48 3.40
CA LEU A 558 4.22 11.78 3.20
C LEU A 558 3.63 11.85 1.79
N ALA A 559 2.36 12.19 1.69
CA ALA A 559 1.69 12.39 0.42
C ALA A 559 0.72 13.55 0.45
N ARG A 560 0.36 14.04 -0.74
CA ARG A 560 -0.68 15.05 -0.89
C ARG A 560 -1.99 14.40 -1.33
N GLY A 561 -3.07 14.67 -0.60
CA GLY A 561 -4.41 14.22 -0.93
C GLY A 561 -4.99 14.97 -2.12
N SER A 562 -6.13 14.49 -2.63
CA SER A 562 -6.88 15.15 -3.72
C SER A 562 -7.43 16.52 -3.32
N ASP A 563 -7.58 16.79 -2.02
CA ASP A 563 -7.95 18.09 -1.46
C ASP A 563 -6.75 19.05 -1.31
N GLY A 564 -5.56 18.62 -1.71
CA GLY A 564 -4.32 19.37 -1.59
C GLY A 564 -3.68 19.35 -0.21
N ARG A 565 -4.23 18.67 0.80
CA ARG A 565 -3.65 18.56 2.14
C ARG A 565 -2.52 17.53 2.20
N LEU A 566 -1.62 17.72 3.15
CA LEU A 566 -0.54 16.75 3.43
C LEU A 566 -1.04 15.70 4.41
N HIS A 567 -0.77 14.43 4.10
CA HIS A 567 -1.03 13.28 4.94
C HIS A 567 0.31 12.65 5.31
N LEU A 568 0.55 12.45 6.61
CA LEU A 568 1.77 11.88 7.15
C LEU A 568 1.40 10.67 8.03
N TRP A 569 1.88 9.49 7.69
CA TRP A 569 1.65 8.24 8.43
C TRP A 569 2.93 7.42 8.51
N ILE A 570 2.93 6.40 9.35
CA ILE A 570 3.89 5.31 9.25
C ILE A 570 3.15 4.12 8.62
N GLY A 571 3.79 3.47 7.67
CA GLY A 571 3.34 2.21 7.08
C GLY A 571 4.44 1.15 7.11
N ARG A 572 4.02 -0.11 7.10
CA ARG A 572 4.85 -1.30 6.94
C ARG A 572 4.92 -1.66 5.46
N ARG A 573 6.05 -2.22 5.05
CA ARG A 573 6.24 -2.73 3.70
C ARG A 573 6.93 -4.08 3.73
N LYS A 574 6.33 -5.08 3.09
CA LYS A 574 6.92 -6.40 2.86
C LYS A 574 7.57 -6.43 1.47
N ARG A 575 8.82 -6.87 1.41
CA ARG A 575 9.60 -7.08 0.18
C ARG A 575 10.23 -8.47 0.20
N PRO A 576 10.50 -9.09 -0.95
CA PRO A 576 11.32 -10.30 -1.01
C PRO A 576 12.66 -10.10 -0.30
N GLY A 577 13.11 -11.14 0.40
CA GLY A 577 14.42 -11.17 1.06
C GLY A 577 15.58 -11.22 0.07
N ARG A 578 16.80 -11.40 0.62
CA ARG A 578 18.05 -11.48 -0.17
C ARG A 578 18.64 -12.89 -0.21
N GLY A 579 17.83 -13.91 0.06
CA GLY A 579 18.26 -15.31 0.15
C GLY A 579 18.53 -15.78 1.58
N GLU A 580 19.05 -17.00 1.68
CA GLU A 580 19.36 -17.68 2.93
C GLU A 580 20.49 -16.99 3.70
N ARG A 581 20.40 -17.02 5.04
CA ARG A 581 21.46 -16.54 5.94
C ARG A 581 21.64 -17.54 7.07
N GLY A 582 22.87 -17.95 7.31
CA GLY A 582 23.21 -18.79 8.46
C GLY A 582 23.38 -17.94 9.72
N SER A 583 22.75 -18.36 10.82
CA SER A 583 22.91 -17.78 12.15
C SER A 583 24.31 -18.02 12.74
N GLY A 584 25.02 -19.02 12.22
CA GLY A 584 26.26 -19.52 12.81
C GLY A 584 26.02 -20.46 13.99
N LEU A 585 24.76 -20.78 14.32
CA LEU A 585 24.38 -21.69 15.40
C LEU A 585 24.97 -23.08 15.16
N ARG A 586 25.79 -23.53 16.10
CA ARG A 586 26.42 -24.84 16.14
C ARG A 586 26.34 -25.38 17.57
N PHE A 587 26.17 -26.68 17.67
CA PHE A 587 26.18 -27.40 18.93
C PHE A 587 27.42 -28.28 19.02
N ASP A 588 27.88 -28.57 20.24
CA ASP A 588 28.95 -29.52 20.52
C ASP A 588 30.25 -29.25 19.75
N THR A 589 30.74 -28.01 19.83
CA THR A 589 31.95 -27.59 19.12
C THR A 589 33.20 -27.65 20.00
N ILE A 590 34.35 -27.91 19.40
CA ILE A 590 35.66 -27.88 20.06
C ILE A 590 36.51 -26.84 19.35
N GLU A 591 36.90 -25.78 20.06
CA GLU A 591 37.68 -24.66 19.55
C GLU A 591 39.07 -24.62 20.19
N ARG A 592 40.06 -24.06 19.50
CA ARG A 592 41.37 -23.79 20.12
C ARG A 592 41.26 -22.52 20.97
N GLY A 593 41.60 -22.64 22.25
CA GLY A 593 41.59 -21.56 23.24
C GLY A 593 42.75 -20.59 23.11
#